data_AF-A0A4V2M6Y1-F1
#
_entry.id   AF-A0A4V2M6Y1-F1
#
_cell.length_a   1.000
_cell.length_b   1.000
_cell.length_c   1.000
_cell.angle_alpha   90.00
_cell.angle_beta   90.00
_cell.angle_gamma   90.00
#
_symmetry.space_group_name_H-M   'P 1'
#
loop_
_entity.id
_entity.type
_entity.pdbx_description
1 polymer ?
#
loop_
_entity_poly.entity_id
_entity_poly.type
_entity_poly.pdbx_seq_one_letter_code
_entity_poly.pdbx_strand_id
1 'polypeptide(L)'
;MSTVTSTRSATTRRPPATVVAASVLLGLIAAIGGYGAIYFTGLEGWNGIGASFVVTYEFLSVGGLIAAIAFLRGHRLGRPAVIAYAIWMIYFTVFKLVAFQELQAIPFGVIATIALICATRPTSR
;
A
#
# COMPACT_ATOMS: atom_id res chain seq x y z
N MET A 1 -13.15 51.20 9.96
CA MET A 1 -13.36 49.99 9.15
C MET A 1 -12.27 49.00 9.56
N SER A 2 -12.56 48.13 10.52
CA SER A 2 -11.56 47.25 11.15
C SER A 2 -11.63 45.87 10.52
N THR A 3 -10.61 45.52 9.74
CA THR A 3 -10.45 44.21 9.12
C THR A 3 -10.08 43.20 10.20
N VAL A 4 -11.04 42.39 10.63
CA VAL A 4 -10.77 41.25 11.52
C VAL A 4 -10.08 40.18 10.70
N THR A 5 -8.75 40.14 10.73
CA THR A 5 -7.95 39.04 10.22
C THR A 5 -8.23 37.82 11.09
N SER A 6 -9.16 36.98 10.64
CA SER A 6 -9.40 35.66 11.23
C SER A 6 -8.15 34.81 11.00
N THR A 7 -7.25 34.80 11.98
CA THR A 7 -6.16 33.84 12.08
C THR A 7 -6.79 32.46 12.27
N ARG A 8 -7.08 31.79 11.15
CA ARG A 8 -7.50 30.40 11.11
C ARG A 8 -6.33 29.57 11.66
N SER A 9 -6.33 29.34 12.96
CA SER A 9 -5.37 28.49 13.65
C SER A 9 -5.31 27.16 12.90
N ALA A 10 -4.16 26.90 12.25
CA ALA A 10 -3.87 25.64 11.59
C ALA A 10 -3.74 24.58 12.68
N THR A 11 -4.88 24.11 13.18
CA THR A 11 -4.96 22.97 14.08
C THR A 11 -4.31 21.82 13.34
N THR A 12 -3.13 21.42 13.81
CA THR A 12 -2.36 20.28 13.34
C THR A 12 -3.17 19.01 13.71
N ARG A 13 -4.25 18.76 12.97
CA ARG A 13 -5.11 17.60 13.19
C ARG A 13 -4.31 16.36 12.82
N ARG A 14 -4.02 15.54 13.82
CA ARG A 14 -3.41 14.22 13.63
C ARG A 14 -4.24 13.40 12.63
N PRO A 15 -3.59 12.61 11.75
CA PRO A 15 -4.31 11.76 10.82
C PRO A 15 -5.19 10.74 11.55
N PRO A 16 -6.34 10.35 10.99
CA PRO A 16 -7.21 9.32 11.56
C PRO A 16 -6.46 7.99 11.72
N ALA A 17 -6.77 7.23 12.78
CA ALA A 17 -6.14 5.93 13.03
C ALA A 17 -6.28 4.94 11.86
N THR A 18 -7.40 4.99 11.12
CA THR A 18 -7.62 4.15 9.93
C THR A 18 -6.65 4.47 8.79
N VAL A 19 -6.28 5.74 8.62
CA VAL A 19 -5.29 6.17 7.62
C VAL A 19 -3.91 5.67 8.02
N VAL A 20 -3.54 5.84 9.30
CA VAL A 20 -2.27 5.36 9.83
C VAL A 20 -2.15 3.84 9.67
N ALA A 21 -3.18 3.09 10.08
CA ALA A 21 -3.20 1.64 9.96
C ALA A 21 -3.07 1.19 8.50
N ALA A 22 -3.88 1.74 7.59
CA ALA A 22 -3.82 1.37 6.17
C ALA A 22 -2.43 1.64 5.56
N SER A 23 -1.84 2.80 5.85
CA SER A 23 -0.53 3.16 5.32
C SER A 23 0.61 2.33 5.90
N VAL A 24 0.56 2.00 7.20
CA VAL A 24 1.57 1.11 7.82
C VAL A 24 1.45 -0.29 7.24
N LEU A 25 0.25 -0.85 7.17
CA LEU A 25 0.02 -2.21 6.67
C LEU A 25 0.45 -2.35 5.21
N LEU A 26 0.06 -1.41 4.34
CA LEU A 26 0.46 -1.47 2.92
C LEU A 26 1.93 -1.11 2.72
N GLY A 27 2.48 -0.21 3.54
CA GLY A 27 3.90 0.10 3.50
C GLY A 27 4.76 -1.12 3.87
N LEU A 28 4.36 -1.87 4.90
CA LEU A 28 5.01 -3.12 5.28
C LEU A 28 4.86 -4.20 4.19
N ILE A 29 3.68 -4.35 3.61
CA ILE A 29 3.48 -5.26 2.46
C ILE A 29 4.42 -4.91 1.32
N ALA A 30 4.53 -3.63 0.95
CA ALA A 30 5.40 -3.20 -0.13
C ALA A 30 6.88 -3.50 0.16
N ALA A 31 7.35 -3.20 1.37
CA ALA A 31 8.74 -3.43 1.75
C ALA A 31 9.09 -4.93 1.83
N ILE A 32 8.25 -5.72 2.52
CA ILE A 32 8.50 -7.15 2.74
C ILE A 32 8.26 -7.93 1.44
N GLY A 33 7.21 -7.58 0.70
CA GLY A 33 6.88 -8.21 -0.59
C GLY A 33 7.98 -8.00 -1.62
N GLY A 34 8.52 -6.77 -1.73
CA GLY A 34 9.61 -6.47 -2.65
C GLY A 34 10.86 -7.29 -2.34
N TYR A 35 11.29 -7.24 -1.07
CA TYR A 35 12.39 -8.09 -0.59
C TYR A 35 12.15 -9.58 -0.87
N GLY A 36 10.93 -10.07 -0.62
CA GLY A 36 10.54 -11.44 -0.91
C GLY A 36 10.68 -11.79 -2.39
N ALA A 37 10.24 -10.92 -3.31
CA ALA A 37 10.37 -11.13 -4.74
C ALA A 37 11.84 -11.30 -5.14
N ILE A 38 12.73 -10.43 -4.66
CA ILE A 38 14.17 -10.54 -4.92
C ILE A 38 14.74 -11.84 -4.34
N TYR A 39 14.43 -12.14 -3.08
CA TYR A 39 14.96 -13.30 -2.37
C TYR A 39 14.57 -14.62 -3.04
N PHE A 40 13.27 -14.83 -3.30
CA PHE A 40 12.77 -16.08 -3.90
C PHE A 40 13.22 -16.24 -5.35
N THR A 41 13.20 -15.16 -6.16
CA THR A 41 13.77 -15.22 -7.52
C THR A 41 15.27 -15.49 -7.51
N GLY A 42 16.01 -14.96 -6.54
CA GLY A 42 17.42 -15.27 -6.36
C GLY A 42 17.69 -16.75 -6.06
N LEU A 43 16.83 -17.39 -5.27
CA LEU A 43 16.92 -18.82 -4.96
C LEU A 43 16.58 -19.71 -6.17
N GLU A 44 15.59 -19.31 -6.97
CA GLU A 44 15.16 -20.03 -8.18
C GLU A 44 16.12 -19.84 -9.37
N GLY A 45 17.02 -18.86 -9.28
CA GLY A 45 17.97 -18.50 -10.31
C GLY A 45 17.45 -17.40 -11.24
N TRP A 46 18.31 -16.43 -11.54
CA TRP A 46 17.95 -15.30 -12.39
C TRP A 46 17.85 -15.72 -13.86
N ASN A 47 16.63 -15.71 -14.39
CA ASN A 47 16.34 -15.80 -15.82
C ASN A 47 15.54 -14.56 -16.27
N GLY A 48 15.32 -14.39 -17.58
CA GLY A 48 14.64 -13.20 -18.11
C GLY A 48 13.23 -12.99 -17.58
N ILE A 49 12.50 -14.07 -17.26
CA ILE A 49 11.15 -14.02 -16.70
C ILE A 49 11.22 -13.58 -15.23
N GLY A 50 12.09 -14.18 -14.43
CA GLY A 50 12.31 -13.83 -13.03
C GLY A 50 12.77 -12.38 -12.87
N ALA A 51 13.70 -11.92 -13.70
CA ALA A 51 14.13 -10.54 -13.71
C ALA A 51 12.98 -9.57 -14.03
N SER A 52 12.18 -9.88 -15.05
CA SER A 52 11.01 -9.06 -15.42
C SER A 52 9.96 -9.04 -14.30
N PHE A 53 9.74 -10.17 -13.64
CA PHE A 53 8.86 -10.28 -12.48
C PHE A 53 9.34 -9.38 -11.33
N VAL A 54 10.61 -9.48 -10.92
CA VAL A 54 11.17 -8.68 -9.83
C VAL A 54 11.08 -7.19 -10.15
N VAL A 55 11.50 -6.77 -11.35
CA VAL A 55 11.46 -5.35 -11.74
C VAL A 55 10.03 -4.81 -11.71
N THR A 56 9.07 -5.58 -12.23
CA THR A 56 7.66 -5.17 -12.24
C THR A 56 7.10 -5.09 -10.82
N TYR A 57 7.41 -6.09 -9.99
CA TYR A 57 6.94 -6.15 -8.63
C TYR A 57 7.52 -5.00 -7.80
N GLU A 58 8.83 -4.77 -7.85
CA GLU A 58 9.51 -3.66 -7.17
C GLU A 58 8.96 -2.30 -7.59
N PHE A 59 8.72 -2.09 -8.88
CA PHE A 59 8.12 -0.85 -9.36
C PHE A 59 6.74 -0.60 -8.71
N LEU A 60 5.91 -1.64 -8.63
CA LEU A 60 4.60 -1.56 -7.99
C LEU A 60 4.72 -1.38 -6.47
N SER A 61 5.66 -2.04 -5.81
CA SER A 61 5.95 -1.87 -4.39
C SER A 61 6.40 -0.44 -4.05
N VAL A 62 7.29 0.14 -4.84
CA VAL A 62 7.68 1.56 -4.71
C VAL A 62 6.47 2.47 -4.91
N GLY A 63 5.63 2.19 -5.90
CA GLY A 63 4.35 2.88 -6.10
C GLY A 63 3.44 2.79 -4.87
N GLY A 64 3.34 1.60 -4.25
CA GLY A 64 2.62 1.36 -3.02
C GLY A 64 3.15 2.15 -1.82
N LEU A 65 4.47 2.24 -1.67
CA LEU A 65 5.12 3.07 -0.63
C LEU A 65 4.80 4.55 -0.83
N ILE A 66 4.92 5.05 -2.06
CA ILE A 66 4.59 6.43 -2.41
C ILE A 66 3.10 6.71 -2.12
N ALA A 67 2.22 5.78 -2.49
CA ALA A 67 0.80 5.87 -2.21
C ALA A 67 0.51 5.96 -0.69
N ALA A 68 1.14 5.10 0.11
CA ALA A 68 0.99 5.09 1.56
C ALA A 68 1.44 6.41 2.20
N ILE A 69 2.57 6.98 1.75
CA ILE A 69 3.08 8.28 2.21
C ILE A 69 2.14 9.41 1.78
N ALA A 70 1.70 9.41 0.52
CA ALA A 70 0.76 10.40 0.00
C ALA A 70 -0.57 10.37 0.77
N PHE A 71 -1.04 9.18 1.15
CA PHE A 71 -2.26 9.01 1.94
C PHE A 71 -2.11 9.52 3.38
N LEU A 72 -0.97 9.22 4.05
CA LEU A 72 -0.65 9.77 5.38
C LEU A 72 -0.59 11.30 5.36
N ARG A 73 -0.03 11.88 4.30
CA ARG A 73 0.07 13.33 4.12
C ARG A 73 -1.24 14.00 3.71
N GLY A 74 -2.32 13.24 3.53
CA GLY A 74 -3.63 13.77 3.14
C GLY A 74 -3.68 14.28 1.69
N HIS A 75 -2.77 13.82 0.81
CA HIS A 75 -2.78 14.21 -0.59
C HIS A 75 -4.02 13.66 -1.31
N ARG A 76 -4.59 14.44 -2.23
CA ARG A 76 -5.83 14.08 -2.97
C ARG A 76 -5.76 12.73 -3.69
N LEU A 77 -4.57 12.37 -4.17
CA LEU A 77 -4.34 11.09 -4.86
C LEU A 77 -3.91 9.95 -3.91
N GLY A 78 -3.63 10.22 -2.64
CA GLY A 78 -3.15 9.21 -1.71
C GLY A 78 -4.17 8.09 -1.47
N ARG A 79 -5.43 8.47 -1.23
CA ARG A 79 -6.52 7.50 -1.01
C ARG A 79 -6.78 6.59 -2.22
N PRO A 80 -7.02 7.12 -3.45
CA PRO A 80 -7.23 6.24 -4.60
C PRO A 80 -6.00 5.38 -4.92
N ALA A 81 -4.78 5.90 -4.72
CA ALA A 81 -3.56 5.12 -4.94
C ALA A 81 -3.41 3.96 -3.95
N VAL A 82 -3.70 4.19 -2.66
CA VAL A 82 -3.71 3.15 -1.62
C VAL A 82 -4.75 2.07 -1.92
N ILE A 83 -5.94 2.46 -2.36
CA ILE A 83 -7.01 1.53 -2.75
C ILE A 83 -6.57 0.68 -3.94
N ALA A 84 -6.03 1.32 -4.99
CA ALA A 84 -5.55 0.63 -6.18
C ALA A 84 -4.44 -0.38 -5.84
N TYR A 85 -3.48 0.01 -4.99
CA TYR A 85 -2.40 -0.86 -4.55
C TYR A 85 -2.92 -2.05 -3.70
N ALA A 86 -3.86 -1.80 -2.79
CA ALA A 86 -4.49 -2.87 -2.00
C ALA A 86 -5.24 -3.87 -2.88
N ILE A 87 -6.00 -3.39 -3.87
CA ILE A 87 -6.70 -4.24 -4.85
C ILE A 87 -5.69 -5.08 -5.63
N TRP A 88 -4.61 -4.46 -6.13
CA TRP A 88 -3.55 -5.17 -6.83
C TRP A 88 -2.94 -6.28 -5.97
N MET A 89 -2.64 -6.02 -4.69
CA MET A 89 -2.11 -7.03 -3.76
C MET A 89 -3.08 -8.19 -3.53
N ILE A 90 -4.39 -7.93 -3.47
CA ILE A 90 -5.41 -8.97 -3.37
C ILE A 90 -5.40 -9.84 -4.62
N TYR A 91 -5.43 -9.24 -5.82
CA TYR A 91 -5.35 -9.97 -7.08
C TYR A 91 -4.06 -10.78 -7.20
N PHE A 92 -2.92 -10.18 -6.82
CA PHE A 92 -1.63 -10.85 -6.80
C PHE A 92 -1.64 -12.08 -5.89
N THR A 93 -2.23 -11.96 -4.70
CA THR A 93 -2.38 -13.07 -3.75
C THR A 93 -3.24 -14.18 -4.35
N VAL A 94 -4.38 -13.85 -4.96
CA VAL A 94 -5.25 -14.83 -5.63
C VAL A 94 -4.50 -15.52 -6.76
N PHE A 95 -3.78 -14.77 -7.58
CA PHE A 95 -2.96 -15.33 -8.67
C PHE A 95 -1.90 -16.29 -8.14
N LYS A 96 -1.18 -15.93 -7.07
CA LYS A 96 -0.21 -16.80 -6.40
C LYS A 96 -0.82 -18.11 -5.90
N LEU A 97 -2.02 -18.05 -5.31
CA LEU A 97 -2.73 -19.23 -4.83
C LEU A 97 -3.22 -20.13 -5.97
N VAL A 98 -3.71 -19.56 -7.06
CA VAL A 98 -4.26 -20.33 -8.19
C VAL A 98 -3.16 -20.92 -9.07
N ALA A 99 -2.16 -20.10 -9.43
CA ALA A 99 -1.15 -20.48 -10.41
C ALA A 99 0.03 -21.25 -9.79
N PHE A 100 0.39 -20.95 -8.54
CA PHE A 100 1.58 -21.51 -7.88
C PHE A 100 1.27 -22.26 -6.58
N GLN A 101 0.01 -22.25 -6.11
CA GLN A 101 -0.42 -22.89 -4.85
C GLN A 101 0.41 -22.43 -3.63
N GLU A 102 0.91 -21.20 -3.67
CA GLU A 102 1.80 -20.65 -2.64
C GLU A 102 0.99 -20.14 -1.44
N LEU A 103 0.74 -21.02 -0.47
CA LEU A 103 -0.07 -20.70 0.71
C LEU A 103 0.54 -19.59 1.59
N GLN A 104 1.85 -19.36 1.49
CA GLN A 104 2.55 -18.27 2.15
C GLN A 104 2.07 -16.88 1.69
N ALA A 105 1.35 -16.80 0.56
CA ALA A 105 0.77 -15.55 0.07
C ALA A 105 -0.49 -15.11 0.84
N ILE A 106 -1.19 -16.01 1.54
CA ILE A 106 -2.48 -15.73 2.21
C ILE A 106 -2.41 -14.51 3.17
N PRO A 107 -1.40 -14.38 4.06
CA PRO A 107 -1.33 -13.25 4.98
C PRO A 107 -1.29 -11.89 4.27
N PHE A 108 -0.62 -11.81 3.12
CA PHE A 108 -0.55 -10.56 2.34
C PHE A 108 -1.91 -10.13 1.81
N GLY A 109 -2.72 -11.07 1.31
CA GLY A 109 -4.08 -10.81 0.85
C GLY A 109 -5.02 -10.39 1.99
N VAL A 110 -4.90 -11.02 3.16
CA VAL A 110 -5.69 -10.65 4.34
C VAL A 110 -5.34 -9.22 4.80
N ILE A 111 -4.05 -8.91 4.92
CA ILE A 111 -3.61 -7.56 5.34
C ILE A 111 -4.02 -6.51 4.30
N ALA A 112 -3.88 -6.80 3.00
CA ALA A 112 -4.33 -5.90 1.94
C ALA A 112 -5.84 -5.64 2.01
N THR A 113 -6.63 -6.66 2.32
CA THR A 113 -8.09 -6.53 2.53
C THR A 113 -8.42 -5.66 3.73
N ILE A 114 -7.73 -5.84 4.87
CA ILE A 114 -7.90 -4.99 6.06
C ILE A 114 -7.55 -3.54 5.72
N ALA A 115 -6.43 -3.30 5.04
CA ALA A 115 -6.02 -1.97 4.63
C ALA A 115 -7.02 -1.33 3.65
N LEU A 116 -7.59 -2.10 2.73
CA LEU A 116 -8.65 -1.65 1.84
C LEU A 116 -9.90 -1.21 2.61
N ILE A 117 -10.34 -2.01 3.60
CA ILE A 117 -11.46 -1.65 4.48
C ILE A 117 -11.15 -0.35 5.24
N CYS A 118 -9.94 -0.23 5.81
CA CYS A 118 -9.52 0.99 6.51
C CYS A 118 -9.49 2.21 5.58
N ALA A 119 -9.03 2.05 4.34
CA ALA A 119 -8.94 3.14 3.36
C ALA A 119 -10.31 3.54 2.79
N THR A 120 -11.28 2.62 2.73
CA THR A 120 -12.62 2.88 2.19
C THR A 120 -13.61 3.37 3.25
N ARG A 121 -13.34 3.14 4.54
CA ARG A 121 -14.18 3.66 5.61
C ARG A 121 -14.28 5.19 5.59
N PRO A 122 -15.46 5.77 5.84
CA PRO A 122 -15.61 7.19 6.07
C PRO A 122 -14.67 7.62 7.18
N THR A 123 -13.88 8.66 6.92
CA THR A 123 -13.16 9.35 7.98
C THR A 123 -14.18 10.17 8.75
N SER A 124 -14.99 9.51 9.58
CA SER A 124 -15.86 10.20 10.51
C SER A 124 -14.98 10.97 11.47
N ARG A 125 -15.19 12.29 11.50
CA ARG A 125 -14.61 13.22 12.45
C ARG A 125 -15.60 13.47 13.57
#